data_AF-W6L156-F1
#
_entry.id   AF-W6L156-F1
#
_cell.length_a   1.000
_cell.length_b   1.000
_cell.length_c   1.000
_cell.angle_alpha   90.00
_cell.angle_beta   90.00
_cell.angle_gamma   90.00
#
_symmetry.space_group_name_H-M   'P 1'
#
loop_
_entity.id
_entity.type
_entity.pdbx_description
1 polymer ?
#
loop_
_entity_poly.entity_id
_entity_poly.type
_entity_poly.pdbx_seq_one_letter_code
_entity_poly.pdbx_strand_id
1 'polypeptide(L)'
;MGCSGSKTKNRAAEEHLNSKTNTFLNLVNDQKSPVACELFQAWTHFVETQNRKLAGAKVPDCPGVSNPTEVWATTENNLLTHHSVDQVGKAFLEYVKNDLSQRGWGGNFDYKVVGVATQGFLRASANIDTGYPERSEVIWAVKIHYHSSGPG
;
A
#
# COMPACT_ATOMS: atom_id res chain seq x y z
N MET A 1 -35.50 26.19 19.68
CA MET A 1 -34.87 24.84 19.69
C MET A 1 -35.01 24.26 18.29
N GLY A 2 -33.92 23.74 17.72
CA GLY A 2 -33.96 22.92 16.50
C GLY A 2 -33.05 23.41 15.36
N CYS A 3 -31.73 23.30 15.52
CA CYS A 3 -30.81 23.39 14.39
C CYS A 3 -30.78 22.05 13.65
N SER A 4 -31.38 22.00 12.46
CA SER A 4 -31.25 20.88 11.52
C SER A 4 -29.97 21.02 10.71
N GLY A 5 -28.86 20.54 11.26
CA GLY A 5 -27.59 20.40 10.55
C GLY A 5 -27.52 19.05 9.85
N SER A 6 -28.12 18.93 8.66
CA SER A 6 -27.94 17.76 7.80
C SER A 6 -26.47 17.63 7.42
N LYS A 7 -25.83 16.54 7.84
CA LYS A 7 -24.45 16.15 7.48
C LYS A 7 -24.36 15.94 5.97
N THR A 8 -23.89 16.94 5.24
CA THR A 8 -23.43 16.78 3.85
C THR A 8 -22.13 15.98 3.90
N LYS A 9 -22.23 14.66 3.79
CA LYS A 9 -21.07 13.76 3.71
C LYS A 9 -20.25 14.12 2.46
N ASN A 10 -18.95 14.33 2.66
CA ASN A 10 -17.98 14.93 1.75
C ASN A 10 -17.84 14.23 0.38
N ARG A 11 -18.73 14.48 -0.58
CA ARG A 11 -18.57 14.02 -1.98
C ARG A 11 -17.24 14.47 -2.58
N ALA A 12 -16.79 15.69 -2.28
CA ALA A 12 -15.51 16.22 -2.76
C ALA A 12 -14.28 15.48 -2.20
N ALA A 13 -14.35 14.98 -0.96
CA ALA A 13 -13.26 14.20 -0.38
C ALA A 13 -13.21 12.78 -0.98
N GLU A 14 -14.38 12.18 -1.20
CA GLU A 14 -14.51 10.87 -1.86
C GLU A 14 -14.06 10.92 -3.33
N GLU A 15 -14.41 11.97 -4.08
CA GLU A 15 -13.96 12.18 -5.47
C GLU A 15 -12.44 12.39 -5.58
N HIS A 16 -11.86 13.17 -4.66
CA HIS A 16 -10.43 13.41 -4.61
C HIS A 16 -9.64 12.15 -4.20
N LEU A 17 -10.16 11.37 -3.25
CA LEU A 17 -9.59 10.06 -2.88
C LEU A 17 -9.68 9.07 -4.06
N ASN A 18 -10.80 9.04 -4.79
CA ASN A 18 -10.94 8.19 -5.97
C ASN A 18 -9.98 8.58 -7.10
N SER A 19 -9.82 9.87 -7.38
CA SER A 19 -8.86 10.37 -8.38
C SER A 19 -7.41 9.98 -8.04
N LYS A 20 -7.03 10.04 -6.75
CA LYS A 20 -5.71 9.63 -6.28
C LYS A 20 -5.51 8.11 -6.22
N THR A 21 -6.54 7.36 -5.86
CA THR A 21 -6.54 5.88 -5.94
C THR A 21 -6.28 5.42 -7.38
N ASN A 22 -6.91 6.09 -8.35
CA ASN A 22 -6.67 5.84 -9.76
C ASN A 22 -5.21 6.15 -10.16
N THR A 23 -4.55 7.11 -9.49
CA THR A 23 -3.14 7.42 -9.79
C THR A 23 -2.23 6.23 -9.49
N PHE A 24 -2.39 5.55 -8.34
CA PHE A 24 -1.59 4.37 -8.02
C PHE A 24 -1.89 3.20 -8.98
N LEU A 25 -3.17 2.94 -9.26
CA LEU A 25 -3.55 1.86 -10.17
C LEU A 25 -3.06 2.12 -11.60
N ASN A 26 -2.99 3.37 -12.06
CA ASN A 26 -2.39 3.72 -13.35
C ASN A 26 -0.86 3.45 -13.36
N LEU A 27 -0.17 3.69 -12.24
CA LEU A 27 1.26 3.34 -12.11
C LEU A 27 1.48 1.82 -12.22
N VAL A 28 0.56 1.02 -11.70
CA VAL A 28 0.61 -0.45 -11.77
C VAL A 28 0.24 -0.95 -13.18
N ASN A 29 -0.92 -0.55 -13.71
CA ASN A 29 -1.51 -1.17 -14.89
C ASN A 29 -0.97 -0.60 -16.20
N ASP A 30 -0.88 0.73 -16.29
CA ASP A 30 -0.56 1.41 -17.55
C ASP A 30 0.93 1.66 -17.68
N GLN A 31 1.54 2.25 -16.63
CA GLN A 31 2.96 2.59 -16.64
C GLN A 31 3.86 1.40 -16.26
N LYS A 32 3.27 0.34 -15.70
CA LYS A 32 3.96 -0.89 -15.28
C LYS A 32 5.21 -0.58 -14.46
N SER A 33 5.10 0.37 -13.52
CA SER A 33 6.18 0.74 -12.63
C SER A 33 6.61 -0.48 -11.81
N PRO A 34 7.87 -0.94 -11.91
CA PRO A 34 8.31 -2.15 -11.23
C PRO A 34 8.05 -2.11 -9.71
N VAL A 35 8.32 -0.97 -9.07
CA VAL A 35 8.10 -0.81 -7.63
C VAL A 35 6.61 -0.78 -7.29
N ALA A 36 5.76 -0.16 -8.13
CA ALA A 36 4.32 -0.12 -7.88
C ALA A 36 3.69 -1.52 -7.97
N CYS A 37 4.10 -2.32 -8.96
CA CYS A 37 3.63 -3.69 -9.15
C CYS A 37 3.96 -4.58 -7.95
N GLU A 38 5.22 -4.58 -7.49
CA GLU A 38 5.64 -5.35 -6.31
C GLU A 38 4.89 -4.91 -5.05
N LEU A 39 4.68 -3.59 -4.88
CA LEU A 39 3.97 -3.04 -3.73
C LEU A 39 2.49 -3.45 -3.71
N PHE A 40 1.84 -3.39 -4.87
CA PHE A 40 0.45 -3.83 -5.04
C PHE A 40 0.29 -5.33 -4.80
N GLN A 41 1.21 -6.15 -5.29
CA GLN A 41 1.19 -7.59 -5.08
C GLN A 41 1.38 -7.94 -3.60
N ALA A 42 2.35 -7.32 -2.93
CA ALA A 42 2.59 -7.52 -1.49
C ALA A 42 1.38 -7.10 -0.63
N TRP A 43 0.73 -5.99 -0.98
CA TRP A 43 -0.50 -5.55 -0.30
C TRP A 43 -1.67 -6.50 -0.52
N THR A 44 -1.91 -6.89 -1.78
CA THR A 44 -3.01 -7.79 -2.15
C THR A 44 -2.87 -9.13 -1.42
N HIS A 45 -1.65 -9.70 -1.39
CA HIS A 45 -1.38 -10.93 -0.67
C HIS A 45 -1.66 -10.80 0.84
N PHE A 46 -1.26 -9.67 1.44
CA PHE A 46 -1.58 -9.39 2.84
C PHE A 46 -3.09 -9.33 3.09
N VAL A 47 -3.81 -8.56 2.28
CA VAL A 47 -5.26 -8.38 2.39
C VAL A 47 -5.99 -9.72 2.25
N GLU A 48 -5.64 -10.52 1.26
CA GLU A 48 -6.22 -11.85 1.07
C GLU A 48 -5.98 -12.75 2.28
N THR A 49 -4.76 -12.72 2.81
CA THR A 49 -4.40 -13.48 4.01
C THR A 49 -5.24 -13.06 5.21
N GLN A 50 -5.44 -11.75 5.42
CA GLN A 50 -6.30 -11.26 6.49
C GLN A 50 -7.77 -11.63 6.27
N ASN A 51 -8.29 -11.50 5.04
CA ASN A 51 -9.68 -11.89 4.75
C ASN A 51 -9.93 -13.38 5.03
N ARG A 52 -9.00 -14.27 4.64
CA ARG A 52 -9.09 -15.71 4.96
C ARG A 52 -9.06 -15.96 6.47
N LYS A 53 -8.16 -15.26 7.18
CA LYS A 53 -8.06 -15.30 8.63
C LYS A 53 -9.35 -14.85 9.31
N LEU A 54 -9.99 -13.80 8.82
CA LEU A 54 -11.26 -13.26 9.35
C LEU A 54 -12.45 -14.17 9.03
N ALA A 55 -12.44 -14.83 7.87
CA ALA A 55 -13.46 -15.81 7.48
C ALA A 55 -13.37 -17.15 8.26
N GLY A 56 -12.49 -17.25 9.27
CA GLY A 56 -12.29 -18.46 10.06
C GLY A 56 -11.66 -19.62 9.27
N ALA A 57 -11.11 -19.36 8.08
CA ALA A 57 -10.39 -20.37 7.34
C ALA A 57 -9.16 -20.78 8.16
N LYS A 58 -8.95 -22.11 8.31
CA LYS A 58 -7.64 -22.63 8.72
C LYS A 58 -6.66 -22.27 7.63
N VAL A 59 -6.01 -21.12 7.76
CA VAL A 59 -4.79 -20.84 7.00
C VAL A 59 -3.84 -21.96 7.41
N PRO A 60 -3.44 -22.87 6.51
CA PRO A 60 -2.37 -23.78 6.85
C PRO A 60 -1.22 -22.89 7.31
N ASP A 61 -0.77 -23.06 8.55
CA ASP A 61 0.50 -22.54 9.00
C ASP A 61 1.56 -23.25 8.15
N CYS A 62 1.70 -22.82 6.90
CA CYS A 62 2.84 -23.14 6.07
C CYS A 62 3.99 -22.38 6.74
N PRO A 63 4.87 -23.08 7.47
CA PRO A 63 6.01 -22.45 8.11
C PRO A 63 6.93 -22.03 6.95
N GLY A 64 6.81 -20.79 6.49
CA GLY A 64 7.54 -20.29 5.32
C GLY A 64 6.81 -19.26 4.46
N VAL A 65 5.48 -19.11 4.55
CA VAL A 65 4.76 -18.00 3.86
C VAL A 65 4.70 -16.79 4.79
N SER A 66 5.86 -16.31 5.22
CA SER A 66 5.96 -14.95 5.72
C SER A 66 5.65 -14.01 4.56
N ASN A 67 4.74 -13.04 4.76
CA ASN A 67 4.59 -11.92 3.83
C ASN A 67 5.99 -11.43 3.47
N PRO A 68 6.38 -11.36 2.19
CA PRO A 68 7.74 -11.04 1.83
C PRO A 68 8.07 -9.66 2.40
N THR A 69 8.97 -9.65 3.38
CA THR A 69 9.39 -8.44 4.08
C THR A 69 10.36 -7.62 3.23
N GLU A 70 10.99 -8.25 2.24
CA GLU A 70 11.97 -7.66 1.35
C GLU A 70 11.91 -8.30 -0.04
N VAL A 71 11.79 -7.48 -1.09
CA VAL A 71 11.70 -7.90 -2.49
C VAL A 71 12.53 -6.99 -3.39
N TRP A 72 12.93 -7.48 -4.56
CA TRP A 72 13.62 -6.69 -5.58
C TRP A 72 12.70 -6.47 -6.77
N ALA A 73 12.52 -5.20 -7.14
CA ALA A 73 11.80 -4.85 -8.35
C ALA A 73 12.69 -5.09 -9.58
N THR A 74 12.15 -5.77 -10.59
CA THR A 74 12.86 -6.02 -11.85
C THR A 74 12.93 -4.75 -12.69
N THR A 75 14.02 -4.00 -12.55
CA THR A 75 14.23 -2.69 -13.21
C THR A 75 15.06 -2.76 -14.50
N GLU A 76 15.37 -3.96 -15.00
CA GLU A 76 16.30 -4.17 -16.14
C GLU A 76 15.91 -3.38 -17.40
N ASN A 77 14.61 -3.14 -17.61
CA ASN A 77 14.08 -2.41 -18.77
C ASN A 77 13.48 -1.04 -18.41
N ASN A 78 13.52 -0.63 -17.14
CA ASN A 78 12.86 0.59 -16.67
C ASN A 78 13.63 1.16 -15.47
N LEU A 79 14.66 1.96 -15.75
CA LEU A 79 15.47 2.59 -14.71
C LEU A 79 14.65 3.63 -13.96
N LEU A 80 14.75 3.61 -12.63
CA LEU A 80 13.96 4.48 -11.76
C LEU A 80 14.81 5.57 -11.13
N THR A 81 14.21 6.73 -10.86
CA THR A 81 14.82 7.76 -10.01
C THR A 81 14.26 7.64 -8.60
N HIS A 82 14.98 8.13 -7.59
CA HIS A 82 14.44 8.17 -6.23
C HIS A 82 13.15 9.00 -6.16
N HIS A 83 13.06 10.07 -6.96
CA HIS A 83 11.86 10.88 -7.09
C HIS A 83 10.67 10.10 -7.66
N SER A 84 10.85 9.31 -8.73
CA SER A 84 9.74 8.51 -9.29
C SER A 84 9.25 7.45 -8.30
N VAL A 85 10.16 6.88 -7.50
CA VAL A 85 9.80 5.93 -6.44
C VAL A 85 9.10 6.62 -5.26
N ASP A 86 9.48 7.84 -4.90
CA ASP A 86 8.75 8.63 -3.90
C ASP A 86 7.30 8.93 -4.34
N GLN A 87 7.09 9.23 -5.62
CA GLN A 87 5.74 9.39 -6.19
C GLN A 87 4.92 8.10 -6.08
N VAL A 88 5.53 6.93 -6.32
CA VAL A 88 4.87 5.63 -6.09
C VAL A 88 4.45 5.48 -4.63
N GLY A 89 5.33 5.81 -3.67
CA GLY A 89 5.03 5.74 -2.24
C GLY A 89 3.86 6.64 -1.83
N LYS A 90 3.83 7.89 -2.31
CA LYS A 90 2.73 8.84 -2.07
C LYS A 90 1.40 8.33 -2.63
N ALA A 91 1.42 7.85 -3.87
CA ALA A 91 0.23 7.33 -4.52
C ALA A 91 -0.29 6.08 -3.80
N PHE A 92 0.61 5.19 -3.38
CA PHE A 92 0.25 3.99 -2.65
C PHE A 92 -0.35 4.28 -1.27
N LEU A 93 0.18 5.26 -0.54
CA LEU A 93 -0.36 5.67 0.77
C LEU A 93 -1.83 6.09 0.65
N GLU A 94 -2.19 6.84 -0.39
CA GLU A 94 -3.57 7.27 -0.63
C GLU A 94 -4.46 6.09 -1.09
N TYR A 95 -3.93 5.20 -1.93
CA TYR A 95 -4.60 3.96 -2.32
C TYR A 95 -4.94 3.08 -1.10
N VAL A 96 -3.97 2.84 -0.21
CA VAL A 96 -4.18 1.99 0.98
C VAL A 96 -5.19 2.61 1.93
N LYS A 97 -5.16 3.92 2.17
CA LYS A 97 -6.18 4.59 3.00
C LYS A 97 -7.59 4.36 2.47
N ASN A 98 -7.78 4.47 1.16
CA ASN A 98 -9.07 4.21 0.54
C ASN A 98 -9.46 2.73 0.64
N ASP A 99 -8.55 1.81 0.34
CA ASP A 99 -8.78 0.37 0.43
C ASP A 99 -9.16 -0.07 1.87
N LEU A 100 -8.45 0.43 2.89
CA LEU A 100 -8.78 0.19 4.30
C LEU A 100 -10.17 0.73 4.65
N SER A 101 -10.48 1.97 4.25
CA SER A 101 -11.78 2.58 4.50
C SER A 101 -12.93 1.80 3.86
N GLN A 102 -12.75 1.26 2.66
CA GLN A 102 -13.76 0.44 1.97
C GLN A 102 -13.99 -0.91 2.68
N ARG A 103 -12.97 -1.43 3.36
CA ARG A 103 -13.04 -2.67 4.15
C ARG A 103 -13.59 -2.46 5.56
N GLY A 104 -13.77 -1.21 5.99
CA GLY A 104 -14.08 -0.88 7.37
C GLY A 104 -12.89 -1.11 8.32
N TRP A 105 -11.67 -1.16 7.80
CA TRP A 105 -10.44 -1.27 8.58
C TRP A 105 -9.87 0.12 8.86
N GLY A 106 -9.20 0.25 9.99
CA GLY A 106 -8.43 1.42 10.38
C GLY A 106 -6.92 1.14 10.32
N GLY A 107 -6.12 2.18 10.50
CA GLY A 107 -4.68 1.99 10.65
C GLY A 107 -3.86 3.22 10.34
N ASN A 108 -2.59 3.13 10.69
CA ASN A 108 -1.59 4.12 10.36
C ASN A 108 -0.64 3.53 9.32
N PHE A 109 -0.34 4.32 8.29
CA PHE A 109 0.53 3.92 7.20
C PHE A 109 1.68 4.93 7.07
N ASP A 110 2.89 4.41 6.85
CA ASP A 110 4.08 5.20 6.59
C ASP A 110 4.89 4.57 5.45
N TYR A 111 5.63 5.41 4.72
CA TYR A 111 6.61 4.95 3.75
C TYR A 111 7.87 5.82 3.79
N LYS A 112 9.00 5.22 3.42
CA LYS A 112 10.28 5.89 3.32
C LYS A 112 11.02 5.42 2.07
N VAL A 113 11.54 6.37 1.30
CA VAL A 113 12.49 6.09 0.21
C VAL A 113 13.90 6.40 0.69
N VAL A 114 14.81 5.48 0.46
CA VAL A 114 16.24 5.64 0.76
C VAL A 114 17.02 5.17 -0.44
N GLY A 115 18.05 5.89 -0.85
CA GLY A 115 18.86 5.47 -1.97
C GLY A 115 20.21 6.16 -2.05
N VAL A 116 21.08 5.52 -2.83
CA VAL A 116 22.36 6.03 -3.30
C VAL A 116 22.34 6.01 -4.84
N ALA A 117 23.36 6.58 -5.48
CA ALA A 117 23.36 6.83 -6.93
C ALA A 117 22.93 5.63 -7.82
N THR A 118 23.23 4.39 -7.45
CA THR A 118 22.98 3.20 -8.28
C THR A 118 21.80 2.35 -7.84
N GLN A 119 21.30 2.55 -6.62
CA GLN A 119 20.25 1.70 -6.04
C GLN A 119 19.52 2.40 -4.90
N GLY A 120 18.29 2.00 -4.66
CA GLY A 120 17.54 2.42 -3.50
C GLY A 120 16.51 1.38 -3.07
N PHE A 121 15.77 1.72 -2.04
CA PHE A 121 14.61 0.97 -1.62
C PHE A 121 13.47 1.88 -1.19
N LEU A 122 12.25 1.40 -1.41
CA LEU A 122 11.04 1.91 -0.79
C LEU A 122 10.66 0.97 0.35
N ARG A 123 10.59 1.48 1.57
CA ARG A 123 10.03 0.77 2.72
C ARG A 123 8.62 1.29 2.95
N ALA A 124 7.64 0.40 3.00
CA ALA A 124 6.27 0.70 3.37
C ALA A 124 5.91 -0.09 4.63
N SER A 125 5.19 0.52 5.56
CA SER A 125 4.73 -0.13 6.79
C SER A 125 3.37 0.39 7.20
N ALA A 126 2.57 -0.50 7.78
CA ALA A 126 1.24 -0.21 8.28
C ALA A 126 1.02 -0.91 9.62
N ASN A 127 0.36 -0.20 10.54
CA ASN A 127 -0.31 -0.81 11.68
C ASN A 127 -1.82 -0.76 11.40
N ILE A 128 -2.45 -1.93 11.29
CA ILE A 128 -3.80 -2.08 10.76
C ILE A 128 -4.72 -2.63 11.83
N ASP A 129 -5.78 -1.89 12.12
CA ASP A 129 -6.89 -2.33 12.94
C ASP A 129 -7.97 -2.91 12.03
N THR A 130 -8.21 -4.21 12.13
CA THR A 130 -9.23 -4.88 11.31
C THR A 130 -10.65 -4.73 11.87
N GLY A 131 -10.82 -4.10 13.04
CA GLY A 131 -12.12 -3.89 13.69
C GLY A 131 -12.70 -5.15 14.33
N TYR A 132 -11.94 -6.25 14.39
CA TYR A 132 -12.38 -7.51 15.00
C TYR A 132 -11.98 -7.58 16.48
N PRO A 133 -12.93 -7.80 17.40
CA PRO A 133 -12.71 -7.66 18.84
C PRO A 133 -11.70 -8.65 19.44
N GLU A 134 -11.38 -9.74 18.74
CA GLU A 134 -10.43 -10.76 19.20
C GLU A 134 -9.03 -10.65 18.56
N ARG A 135 -8.82 -9.73 17.60
CA ARG A 135 -7.52 -9.61 16.91
C ARG A 135 -6.97 -8.20 16.96
N SER A 136 -6.01 -8.07 17.87
CA SER A 136 -4.98 -7.04 17.96
C SER A 136 -4.49 -6.56 16.59
N GLU A 137 -4.29 -5.25 16.51
CA GLU A 137 -3.47 -4.53 15.54
C GLU A 137 -2.48 -5.42 14.77
N VAL A 138 -2.63 -5.47 13.45
CA VAL A 138 -1.80 -6.26 12.54
C VAL A 138 -0.73 -5.37 11.94
N ILE A 139 0.53 -5.73 12.15
CA ILE A 139 1.67 -5.04 11.55
C ILE A 139 1.94 -5.64 10.17
N TRP A 140 2.00 -4.78 9.16
CA TRP A 140 2.47 -5.10 7.81
C TRP A 140 3.66 -4.23 7.46
N ALA A 141 4.68 -4.81 6.83
CA ALA A 141 5.80 -4.06 6.31
C ALA A 141 6.43 -4.79 5.11
N VAL A 142 6.84 -4.02 4.11
CA VAL A 142 7.57 -4.50 2.94
C VAL A 142 8.67 -3.51 2.57
N LYS A 143 9.78 -4.04 2.05
CA LYS A 143 10.89 -3.26 1.53
C LYS A 143 11.17 -3.68 0.09
N ILE A 144 11.06 -2.76 -0.85
CA ILE A 144 11.21 -3.00 -2.28
C ILE A 144 12.49 -2.33 -2.76
N HIS A 145 13.50 -3.11 -3.12
CA HIS A 145 14.74 -2.62 -3.72
C HIS A 145 14.58 -2.36 -5.21
N TYR A 146 15.35 -1.42 -5.73
CA TYR A 146 15.36 -1.08 -7.15
C TYR A 146 16.72 -0.52 -7.57
N HIS A 147 17.09 -0.70 -8.84
CA HIS A 147 18.23 0.00 -9.42
C HIS A 147 17.83 1.42 -9.81
N SER A 148 18.71 2.37 -9.50
CA SER A 148 18.49 3.78 -9.83
C SER A 148 19.36 4.25 -10.97
N SER A 149 18.83 5.13 -11.83
CA SER A 149 19.59 5.82 -12.89
C SER A 149 20.41 7.02 -12.41
N GLY A 150 20.47 7.31 -11.11
CA GLY A 150 21.19 8.44 -10.54
C GLY A 150 20.28 9.50 -9.91
N PRO A 151 20.85 10.63 -9.44
CA PRO A 151 20.10 11.68 -8.76
C PRO A 151 19.23 12.43 -9.77
N GLY A 152 17.94 12.08 -9.82
CA GLY A 152 16.87 12.84 -10.49
C GLY A 152 15.93 13.45 -9.47
#